data_AF-A0A953XMK1-F1
#
_entry.id   AF-A0A953XMK1-F1
#
_cell.length_a   1.000
_cell.length_b   1.000
_cell.length_c   1.000
_cell.angle_alpha   90.00
_cell.angle_beta   90.00
_cell.angle_gamma   90.00
#
_symmetry.space_group_name_H-M   'P 1'
#
loop_
_entity.id
_entity.type
_entity.pdbx_description
1 polymer ?
#
loop_
_entity_poly.entity_id
_entity_poly.type
_entity_poly.pdbx_seq_one_letter_code
_entity_poly.pdbx_strand_id
1 'polypeptide(L)'
;MADIDDANEGRKSYGAAIRHFYAEASAFPDSQLPHPDGIYEPEHRWATTYLEGLVTATMSKWFPEWGWHESVDGFQLSYIRSTGPNEIEFAGKCILISDQTLALIRCRLRAEDTGGTVKWMECWFGEKDPKTGALLREPYDNDPLKRIRDRGLLVEELESVKWKWHFEAEDVG
;
A
#
# COMPACT_ATOMS: atom_id res chain seq x y z
N MET A 1 -4.95 -4.76 27.09
CA MET A 1 -5.90 -5.72 26.51
C MET A 1 -6.68 -4.90 25.50
N ALA A 2 -6.17 -4.78 24.27
CA ALA A 2 -6.93 -4.15 23.19
C ALA A 2 -8.13 -5.06 22.94
N ASP A 3 -9.33 -4.48 22.93
CA ASP A 3 -10.57 -5.23 22.91
C ASP A 3 -10.69 -6.02 21.60
N ILE A 4 -11.19 -7.25 21.69
CA ILE A 4 -11.41 -8.10 20.49
C ILE A 4 -12.35 -7.40 19.49
N ASP A 5 -13.20 -6.49 19.98
CA ASP A 5 -14.08 -5.65 19.18
C ASP A 5 -13.31 -4.62 18.33
N ASP A 6 -12.25 -3.98 18.86
CA ASP A 6 -11.43 -3.01 18.12
C ASP A 6 -10.68 -3.67 16.95
N ALA A 7 -10.17 -4.90 17.17
CA ALA A 7 -9.50 -5.66 16.13
C ALA A 7 -10.46 -6.08 15.00
N ASN A 8 -11.69 -6.47 15.35
CA ASN A 8 -12.73 -6.81 14.39
C ASN A 8 -13.25 -5.58 13.61
N GLU A 9 -13.29 -4.42 14.25
CA GLU A 9 -13.67 -3.15 13.60
C GLU A 9 -12.60 -2.66 12.63
N GLY A 10 -11.31 -2.81 12.99
CA GLY A 10 -10.18 -2.58 12.09
C GLY A 10 -10.24 -3.47 10.84
N ARG A 11 -10.46 -4.78 11.01
CA ARG A 11 -10.59 -5.75 9.91
C ARG A 11 -11.70 -5.41 8.92
N LYS A 12 -12.89 -5.08 9.43
CA LYS A 12 -14.04 -4.68 8.60
C LYS A 12 -13.77 -3.40 7.83
N SER A 13 -13.01 -2.48 8.43
CA SER A 13 -12.64 -1.21 7.80
C SER A 13 -11.63 -1.40 6.67
N TYR A 14 -10.71 -2.36 6.79
CA TYR A 14 -9.78 -2.70 5.70
C TYR A 14 -10.50 -3.21 4.45
N GLY A 15 -11.43 -4.18 4.57
CA GLY A 15 -12.16 -4.62 3.38
C GLY A 15 -13.18 -3.61 2.86
N ALA A 16 -13.63 -2.64 3.67
CA ALA A 16 -14.37 -1.49 3.15
C ALA A 16 -13.48 -0.64 2.22
N ALA A 17 -12.24 -0.34 2.62
CA ALA A 17 -11.27 0.37 1.78
C ALA A 17 -10.94 -0.42 0.49
N ILE A 18 -10.73 -1.74 0.59
CA ILE A 18 -10.49 -2.59 -0.59
C ILE A 18 -11.67 -2.55 -1.55
N ARG A 19 -12.91 -2.65 -1.04
CA ARG A 19 -14.10 -2.59 -1.90
C ARG A 19 -14.30 -1.22 -2.54
N HIS A 20 -13.97 -0.15 -1.83
CA HIS A 20 -13.99 1.21 -2.38
C HIS A 20 -13.06 1.31 -3.60
N PHE A 21 -11.80 0.92 -3.42
CA PHE A 21 -10.84 0.91 -4.53
C PHE A 21 -11.17 -0.11 -5.61
N TYR A 22 -11.76 -1.26 -5.26
CA TYR A 22 -12.22 -2.23 -6.24
C TYR A 22 -13.34 -1.65 -7.11
N ALA A 23 -14.33 -0.97 -6.51
CA ALA A 23 -15.42 -0.34 -7.23
C ALA A 23 -14.91 0.75 -8.18
N GLU A 24 -13.98 1.57 -7.69
CA GLU A 24 -13.31 2.62 -8.48
C GLU A 24 -12.50 2.02 -9.64
N ALA A 25 -11.63 1.06 -9.35
CA ALA A 25 -10.79 0.42 -10.35
C ALA A 25 -11.60 -0.41 -11.37
N SER A 26 -12.75 -0.96 -10.98
CA SER A 26 -13.65 -1.67 -11.90
C SER A 26 -14.42 -0.71 -12.79
N ALA A 27 -14.73 0.50 -12.30
CA ALA A 27 -15.34 1.55 -13.09
C ALA A 27 -14.37 2.14 -14.12
N PHE A 28 -13.06 2.07 -13.84
CA PHE A 28 -11.99 2.62 -14.69
C PHE A 28 -10.83 1.62 -14.89
N PRO A 29 -11.04 0.52 -15.65
CA PRO A 29 -10.10 -0.60 -15.73
C PRO A 29 -8.74 -0.25 -16.38
N ASP A 30 -8.72 0.78 -17.22
CA ASP A 30 -7.51 1.28 -17.90
C ASP A 30 -6.97 2.57 -17.26
N SER A 31 -7.57 3.08 -16.18
CA SER A 31 -7.05 4.28 -15.55
C SER A 31 -5.79 3.97 -14.75
N GLN A 32 -4.67 4.54 -15.19
CA GLN A 32 -3.79 5.16 -14.20
C GLN A 32 -4.66 6.18 -13.49
N LEU A 33 -4.81 6.06 -12.16
CA LEU A 33 -5.77 6.89 -11.43
C LEU A 33 -5.61 8.37 -11.77
N PRO A 34 -6.73 9.11 -11.90
CA PRO A 34 -6.79 10.27 -12.77
C PRO A 34 -6.30 11.56 -12.14
N HIS A 35 -5.59 11.55 -11.00
CA HIS A 35 -5.10 12.80 -10.43
C HIS A 35 -3.64 13.07 -10.84
N PRO A 36 -3.37 14.08 -11.69
CA PRO A 36 -2.00 14.47 -12.05
C PRO A 36 -1.16 14.86 -10.82
N ASP A 37 -1.82 15.10 -9.68
CA ASP A 37 -1.19 15.46 -8.42
C ASP A 37 -0.94 14.31 -7.44
N GLY A 38 -1.25 13.04 -7.78
CA GLY A 38 -0.94 11.87 -6.93
C GLY A 38 -1.50 11.92 -5.50
N ILE A 39 -2.31 12.93 -5.21
CA ILE A 39 -3.12 13.10 -4.03
C ILE A 39 -4.47 12.57 -4.44
N TYR A 40 -4.81 11.44 -3.87
CA TYR A 40 -6.20 11.04 -3.77
C TYR A 40 -7.00 12.22 -3.25
N GLU A 41 -8.03 12.62 -4.00
CA GLU A 41 -8.98 13.64 -3.57
C GLU A 41 -9.42 13.33 -2.12
N PRO A 42 -9.79 14.34 -1.32
CA PRO A 42 -10.14 14.15 0.10
C PRO A 42 -11.09 12.97 0.36
N GLU A 43 -11.97 12.65 -0.59
CA GLU A 43 -12.87 11.50 -0.56
C GLU A 43 -12.21 10.10 -0.61
N HIS A 44 -10.94 9.95 -1.00
CA HIS A 44 -10.23 8.66 -1.00
C HIS A 44 -9.17 8.57 0.11
N ARG A 45 -8.89 9.68 0.81
CA ARG A 45 -7.89 9.74 1.91
C ARG A 45 -8.16 8.72 3.00
N TRP A 46 -9.43 8.48 3.34
CA TRP A 46 -9.78 7.47 4.34
C TRP A 46 -9.35 6.06 3.90
N ALA A 47 -9.54 5.73 2.61
CA ALA A 47 -9.22 4.42 2.08
C ALA A 47 -7.70 4.20 1.99
N THR A 48 -6.92 5.23 1.62
CA THR A 48 -5.45 5.14 1.67
C THR A 48 -4.94 4.98 3.09
N THR A 49 -5.49 5.71 4.06
CA THR A 49 -5.14 5.56 5.49
C THR A 49 -5.40 4.13 6.00
N TYR A 50 -6.47 3.49 5.54
CA TYR A 50 -6.71 2.08 5.87
C TYR A 50 -5.69 1.14 5.22
N LEU A 51 -5.25 1.39 3.98
CA LEU A 51 -4.16 0.64 3.37
C LEU A 51 -2.84 0.83 4.12
N GLU A 52 -2.56 2.04 4.61
CA GLU A 52 -1.34 2.35 5.38
C GLU A 52 -1.31 1.54 6.67
N GLY A 53 -2.44 1.54 7.39
CA GLY A 53 -2.64 0.73 8.59
C GLY A 53 -2.54 -0.77 8.31
N LEU A 54 -3.15 -1.25 7.23
CA LEU A 54 -3.13 -2.65 6.83
C LEU A 54 -1.70 -3.16 6.55
N VAL A 55 -0.97 -2.42 5.71
CA VAL A 55 0.42 -2.76 5.36
C VAL A 55 1.30 -2.71 6.61
N THR A 56 1.19 -1.65 7.41
CA THR A 56 1.96 -1.51 8.66
C THR A 56 1.67 -2.67 9.61
N ALA A 57 0.40 -2.95 9.89
CA ALA A 57 0.01 -4.03 10.81
C ALA A 57 0.52 -5.40 10.34
N THR A 58 0.41 -5.67 9.04
CA THR A 58 0.88 -6.94 8.47
C THR A 58 2.40 -7.05 8.53
N MET A 59 3.13 -6.01 8.10
CA MET A 59 4.60 -6.02 8.13
C MET A 59 5.13 -6.15 9.57
N SER A 60 4.55 -5.42 10.52
CA SER A 60 4.94 -5.48 11.95
C SER A 60 4.74 -6.85 12.59
N LYS A 61 3.81 -7.68 12.09
CA LYS A 61 3.63 -9.06 12.56
C LYS A 61 4.81 -9.95 12.19
N TRP A 62 5.44 -9.69 11.04
CA TRP A 62 6.44 -10.58 10.44
C TRP A 62 7.87 -10.06 10.53
N PHE A 63 8.05 -8.74 10.61
CA PHE A 63 9.34 -8.06 10.64
C PHE A 63 9.44 -7.24 11.94
N PRO A 64 10.19 -7.72 12.95
CA PRO A 64 10.29 -7.04 14.24
C PRO A 64 10.73 -5.57 14.15
N GLU A 65 11.53 -5.21 13.15
CA GLU A 65 11.97 -3.85 12.88
C GLU A 65 10.82 -2.90 12.52
N TRP A 66 9.72 -3.42 11.96
CA TRP A 66 8.49 -2.65 11.68
C TRP A 66 7.63 -2.47 12.93
N GLY A 67 7.58 -3.46 13.82
CA GLY A 67 6.75 -3.38 15.02
C GLY A 67 7.12 -2.25 15.99
N TRP A 68 8.36 -1.76 15.94
CA TRP A 68 8.86 -0.74 16.88
C TRP A 68 9.41 0.52 16.20
N HIS A 69 10.08 0.40 15.05
CA HIS A 69 10.88 1.49 14.48
C HIS A 69 10.38 1.99 13.12
N GLU A 70 9.55 1.23 12.40
CA GLU A 70 9.19 1.55 11.02
C GLU A 70 7.69 1.37 10.75
N SER A 71 7.06 2.34 10.10
CA SER A 71 5.66 2.25 9.67
C SER A 71 5.44 3.01 8.38
N VAL A 72 4.36 2.66 7.68
CA VAL A 72 3.89 3.46 6.55
C VAL A 72 3.11 4.66 7.08
N ASP A 73 3.44 5.86 6.60
CA ASP A 73 2.77 7.13 6.93
C ASP A 73 2.30 7.87 5.66
N GLY A 74 1.80 7.09 4.69
CA GLY A 74 1.28 7.62 3.44
C GLY A 74 1.75 6.86 2.21
N PHE A 75 0.95 6.98 1.15
CA PHE A 75 1.32 6.51 -0.17
C PHE A 75 1.33 7.64 -1.21
N GLN A 76 2.28 7.54 -2.13
CA GLN A 76 2.26 8.19 -3.43
C GLN A 76 1.95 7.11 -4.47
N LEU A 77 0.67 6.79 -4.64
CA LEU A 77 0.25 5.73 -5.55
C LEU A 77 0.40 6.19 -7.01
N SER A 78 1.06 5.35 -7.80
CA SER A 78 1.18 5.48 -9.25
C SER A 78 -0.01 4.85 -9.96
N TYR A 79 -0.54 3.75 -9.43
CA TYR A 79 -1.79 3.17 -9.92
C TYR A 79 -2.54 2.40 -8.83
N ILE A 80 -3.84 2.22 -9.07
CA ILE A 80 -4.66 1.16 -8.51
C ILE A 80 -5.43 0.52 -9.65
N ARG A 81 -5.60 -0.80 -9.63
CA ARG A 81 -6.38 -1.51 -10.65
C ARG A 81 -7.07 -2.73 -10.04
N SER A 82 -8.17 -3.14 -10.66
CA SER A 82 -8.76 -4.44 -10.37
C SER A 82 -7.98 -5.52 -11.11
N THR A 83 -7.67 -6.62 -10.44
CA THR A 83 -6.98 -7.78 -11.06
C THR A 83 -7.85 -9.05 -11.06
N GLY A 84 -9.06 -8.96 -10.53
CA GLY A 84 -10.02 -10.05 -10.41
C GLY A 84 -11.16 -9.68 -9.45
N PRO A 85 -12.19 -10.54 -9.30
CA PRO A 85 -13.30 -10.27 -8.39
C PRO A 85 -12.85 -10.04 -6.95
N ASN A 86 -13.23 -8.89 -6.38
CA ASN A 86 -12.84 -8.44 -5.04
C ASN A 86 -11.32 -8.36 -4.84
N GLU A 87 -10.58 -8.15 -5.92
CA GLU A 87 -9.13 -8.14 -5.93
C GLU A 87 -8.61 -6.85 -6.55
N ILE A 88 -7.69 -6.20 -5.83
CA ILE A 88 -7.04 -4.98 -6.27
C ILE A 88 -5.54 -5.14 -6.23
N GLU A 89 -4.88 -4.42 -7.12
CA GLU A 89 -3.45 -4.19 -7.08
C GLU A 89 -3.21 -2.68 -7.06
N PHE A 90 -2.35 -2.22 -6.16
CA PHE A 90 -1.84 -0.87 -6.16
C PHE A 90 -0.32 -0.87 -6.14
N ALA A 91 0.27 0.19 -6.67
CA ALA A 91 1.70 0.38 -6.59
C ALA A 91 2.08 1.85 -6.62
N GLY A 92 3.27 2.16 -6.11
CA GLY A 92 3.83 3.50 -6.04
C GLY A 92 4.97 3.57 -5.03
N LYS A 93 5.03 4.65 -4.27
CA LYS A 93 5.95 4.81 -3.15
C LYS A 93 5.18 4.90 -1.84
N CYS A 94 5.72 4.35 -0.76
CA CYS A 94 5.25 4.58 0.60
C CYS A 94 6.23 5.47 1.36
N ILE A 95 5.70 6.32 2.24
CA ILE A 95 6.50 7.13 3.15
C ILE A 95 6.81 6.28 4.38
N LEU A 96 8.10 6.16 4.70
CA LEU A 96 8.62 5.49 5.88
C LEU A 96 8.79 6.52 6.99
N ILE A 97 8.10 6.30 8.11
CA ILE A 97 8.09 7.28 9.20
C ILE A 97 9.47 7.44 9.84
N SER A 98 10.28 6.38 9.87
CA SER A 98 11.50 6.29 10.67
C SER A 98 12.52 7.37 10.30
N ASP A 99 12.63 7.69 9.02
CA ASP A 99 13.58 8.64 8.48
C ASP A 99 12.97 9.58 7.44
N GLN A 100 11.64 9.56 7.28
CA GLN A 100 10.91 10.37 6.30
C GLN A 100 11.46 10.15 4.89
N THR A 101 11.64 8.88 4.50
CA THR A 101 12.05 8.50 3.15
C THR A 101 10.93 7.80 2.39
N LEU A 102 11.07 7.74 1.07
CA LEU A 102 10.21 7.00 0.19
C LEU A 102 10.86 5.66 -0.17
N ALA A 103 10.06 4.59 -0.13
CA ALA A 103 10.43 3.28 -0.66
C ALA A 103 9.35 2.82 -1.63
N LEU A 104 9.75 2.03 -2.64
CA LEU A 104 8.80 1.44 -3.56
C LEU A 104 7.89 0.44 -2.86
N ILE A 105 6.63 0.42 -3.27
CA ILE A 105 5.69 -0.58 -2.80
C ILE A 105 4.77 -0.98 -3.94
N ARG A 106 4.47 -2.27 -4.00
CA ARG A 106 3.38 -2.83 -4.77
C ARG A 106 2.64 -3.79 -3.84
N CYS A 107 1.33 -3.73 -3.84
CA CYS A 107 0.52 -4.66 -3.08
C CYS A 107 -0.61 -5.18 -3.95
N ARG A 108 -0.92 -6.46 -3.78
CA ARG A 108 -2.08 -7.10 -4.34
C ARG A 108 -2.88 -7.68 -3.19
N LEU A 109 -4.15 -7.38 -3.14
CA LEU A 109 -5.02 -7.72 -2.02
C LEU A 109 -6.27 -8.35 -2.57
N ARG A 110 -6.81 -9.33 -1.85
CA ARG A 110 -8.15 -9.83 -2.09
C ARG A 110 -8.98 -9.73 -0.83
N ALA A 111 -10.19 -9.18 -0.95
CA ALA A 111 -11.18 -9.22 0.11
C ALA A 111 -12.09 -10.45 -0.02
N GLU A 112 -12.71 -10.87 1.08
CA GLU A 112 -13.82 -11.81 1.05
C GLU A 112 -15.04 -11.22 0.31
N ASP A 113 -15.77 -12.10 -0.38
CA ASP A 113 -16.98 -11.71 -1.13
C ASP A 113 -18.06 -11.11 -0.21
N THR A 114 -18.07 -11.53 1.05
CA THR A 114 -18.97 -11.06 2.11
C THR A 114 -18.16 -10.80 3.37
N GLY A 115 -18.43 -9.70 4.09
CA GLY A 115 -17.84 -9.48 5.42
C GLY A 115 -16.69 -8.48 5.48
N GLY A 116 -16.03 -8.18 4.35
CA GLY A 116 -15.02 -7.12 4.30
C GLY A 116 -13.74 -7.45 5.06
N THR A 117 -13.42 -8.73 5.18
CA THR A 117 -12.13 -9.19 5.69
C THR A 117 -11.16 -9.30 4.52
N VAL A 118 -9.87 -9.05 4.76
CA VAL A 118 -8.82 -9.33 3.78
C VAL A 118 -8.55 -10.83 3.79
N LYS A 119 -8.69 -11.47 2.63
CA LYS A 119 -8.46 -12.90 2.45
C LYS A 119 -6.98 -13.23 2.31
N TRP A 120 -6.27 -12.43 1.54
CA TRP A 120 -4.82 -12.52 1.40
C TRP A 120 -4.26 -11.19 0.91
N MET A 121 -2.96 -10.99 1.17
CA MET A 121 -2.17 -9.89 0.67
C MET A 121 -0.84 -10.40 0.14
N GLU A 122 -0.50 -10.06 -1.09
CA GLU A 122 0.86 -10.11 -1.60
C GLU A 122 1.44 -8.69 -1.49
N CYS A 123 2.55 -8.55 -0.77
CA CYS A 123 3.26 -7.29 -0.63
C CYS A 123 4.65 -7.42 -1.26
N TRP A 124 4.97 -6.50 -2.15
CA TRP A 124 6.29 -6.27 -2.67
C TRP A 124 6.76 -4.93 -2.14
N PHE A 125 7.86 -4.94 -1.40
CA PHE A 125 8.31 -3.73 -0.73
C PHE A 125 9.78 -3.52 -1.02
N GLY A 126 10.13 -2.33 -1.48
CA GLY A 126 11.49 -1.85 -1.59
C GLY A 126 12.31 -2.46 -2.73
N GLU A 127 13.24 -1.67 -3.22
CA GLU A 127 14.33 -2.18 -4.06
C GLU A 127 15.58 -2.43 -3.24
N LYS A 128 16.39 -3.36 -3.71
CA LYS A 128 17.71 -3.60 -3.13
C LYS A 128 18.72 -2.70 -3.84
N ASP A 129 19.38 -1.83 -3.10
CA ASP A 129 20.51 -1.05 -3.60
C ASP A 129 21.59 -2.02 -4.12
N PRO A 130 22.00 -1.92 -5.40
CA PRO A 130 22.91 -2.88 -6.01
C PRO A 130 24.34 -2.81 -5.45
N LYS A 131 24.72 -1.71 -4.80
CA LYS A 131 26.06 -1.51 -4.22
C LYS A 131 26.13 -1.95 -2.77
N THR A 132 25.13 -1.57 -1.97
CA THR A 132 25.13 -1.82 -0.52
C THR A 132 24.32 -3.05 -0.12
N GLY A 133 23.39 -3.47 -0.97
CA GLY A 133 22.43 -4.51 -0.66
C GLY A 133 21.35 -4.11 0.34
N ALA A 134 21.33 -2.84 0.77
CA ALA A 134 20.31 -2.30 1.66
C ALA A 134 19.03 -1.94 0.88
N LEU A 135 17.97 -1.58 1.62
CA LEU A 135 16.77 -0.99 1.04
C LEU A 135 17.11 0.35 0.39
N LEU A 136 16.79 0.49 -0.90
CA LEU A 136 16.87 1.76 -1.60
C LEU A 136 15.80 2.70 -1.04
N ARG A 137 16.25 3.85 -0.54
CA ARG A 137 15.41 4.89 0.05
C ARG A 137 15.67 6.20 -0.67
N GLU A 138 14.61 6.88 -1.04
CA GLU A 138 14.67 8.22 -1.62
C GLU A 138 14.29 9.27 -0.57
N PRO A 139 14.96 10.42 -0.51
CA PRO A 139 14.53 11.49 0.37
C PRO A 139 13.08 11.91 0.06
N TYR A 140 12.24 12.02 1.09
CA TYR A 140 10.94 12.64 0.92
C TYR A 140 11.12 14.14 0.68
N ASP A 141 10.98 14.57 -0.57
CA ASP A 141 11.04 15.99 -0.90
C ASP A 141 9.71 16.66 -0.58
N ASN A 142 9.75 17.85 0.04
CA ASN A 142 8.55 18.66 0.32
C ASN A 142 8.12 19.54 -0.85
N ASP A 143 8.87 19.57 -1.94
CA ASP A 143 8.49 20.28 -3.16
C ASP A 143 7.37 19.53 -3.91
N PRO A 144 6.13 20.09 -3.96
CA PRO A 144 5.01 19.47 -4.66
C PRO A 144 5.25 19.30 -6.16
N LEU A 145 6.01 20.19 -6.79
CA LEU A 145 6.29 20.15 -8.23
C LEU A 145 7.31 19.07 -8.58
N LYS A 146 8.26 18.82 -7.69
CA LYS A 146 9.21 17.71 -7.85
C LYS A 146 8.54 16.36 -7.61
N ARG A 147 7.63 16.28 -6.63
CA ARG A 147 6.76 15.11 -6.46
C ARG A 147 5.98 14.80 -7.74
N ILE A 148 5.40 15.80 -8.41
CA ILE A 148 4.70 15.60 -9.69
C ILE A 148 5.62 15.01 -10.77
N ARG A 149 6.90 15.41 -10.80
CA ARG A 149 7.88 14.95 -11.81
C ARG A 149 8.45 13.56 -11.51
N ASP A 150 8.73 13.26 -10.25
CA ASP A 150 9.34 11.99 -9.82
C ASP A 150 8.30 10.85 -9.66
N ARG A 151 7.03 11.11 -10.02
CA ARG A 151 5.87 10.20 -9.98
C ARG A 151 5.72 9.28 -11.17
N GLY A 152 6.50 9.51 -12.23
CA GLY A 152 6.58 8.62 -13.36
C GLY A 152 7.34 7.35 -13.01
N LEU A 153 6.85 6.57 -12.04
CA LEU A 153 7.32 5.21 -11.92
C LEU A 153 6.87 4.46 -13.16
N LEU A 154 7.82 4.10 -14.00
CA LEU A 154 7.52 3.21 -15.11
C LEU A 154 7.12 1.87 -14.48
N VAL A 155 6.12 1.19 -15.04
CA VAL A 155 5.74 -0.17 -14.63
C VAL A 155 6.98 -1.09 -14.54
N GLU A 156 7.99 -0.79 -15.34
CA GLU A 156 9.34 -1.39 -15.36
C GLU A 156 10.10 -1.28 -14.02
N GLU A 157 10.03 -0.14 -13.31
CA GLU A 157 10.64 0.05 -11.98
C GLU A 157 9.89 -0.73 -10.89
N LEU A 158 8.64 -1.11 -11.13
CA LEU A 158 7.91 -1.98 -10.21
C LEU A 158 8.27 -3.46 -10.41
N GLU A 159 8.90 -3.84 -11.53
CA GLU A 159 9.42 -5.19 -11.76
C GLU A 159 10.79 -5.42 -11.09
N SER A 160 11.49 -4.35 -10.71
CA SER A 160 12.72 -4.42 -9.92
C SER A 160 12.50 -4.66 -8.44
N VAL A 161 11.29 -4.51 -7.91
CA VAL A 161 10.96 -4.82 -6.51
C VAL A 161 11.14 -6.33 -6.26
N LYS A 162 12.24 -6.68 -5.58
CA LYS A 162 12.68 -8.08 -5.44
C LYS A 162 12.08 -8.78 -4.23
N TRP A 163 11.79 -8.05 -3.17
CA TRP A 163 11.28 -8.66 -1.96
C TRP A 163 9.76 -8.79 -2.06
N LYS A 164 9.31 -10.04 -2.17
CA LYS A 164 7.91 -10.43 -2.26
C LYS A 164 7.56 -11.27 -1.04
N TRP A 165 6.47 -10.92 -0.37
CA TRP A 165 5.88 -11.70 0.70
C TRP A 165 4.40 -11.94 0.41
N HIS A 166 3.92 -13.11 0.79
CA HIS A 166 2.52 -13.51 0.70
C HIS A 166 2.02 -13.76 2.11
N PHE A 167 0.88 -13.17 2.43
CA PHE A 167 0.23 -13.23 3.74
C PHE A 167 -1.19 -13.74 3.56
N GLU A 168 -1.57 -14.75 4.34
CA GLU A 168 -2.94 -15.27 4.38
C GLU A 168 -3.80 -14.45 5.35
N ALA A 169 -5.13 -14.69 5.37
CA ALA A 169 -6.05 -13.93 6.21
C ALA A 169 -5.66 -13.88 7.70
N GLU A 170 -5.08 -14.96 8.23
CA GLU A 170 -4.61 -15.03 9.62
C GLU A 170 -3.37 -14.15 9.89
N ASP A 171 -2.70 -13.73 8.82
CA ASP A 171 -1.48 -12.94 8.80
C ASP A 171 -1.68 -11.47 8.51
N VAL A 172 -2.88 -11.11 8.08
CA VAL A 172 -3.25 -9.77 7.67
C VAL A 172 -4.17 -9.17 8.74
N GLY A 173 -3.59 -8.35 9.62
CA GLY A 173 -4.24 -7.51 10.64
C GLY A 173 -5.33 -8.21 11.45
#